data_AF-A0A398DAQ6-F1
#
_entry.id   AF-A0A398DAQ6-F1
#
_cell.length_a   1.000
_cell.length_b   1.000
_cell.length_c   1.000
_cell.angle_alpha   90.00
_cell.angle_beta   90.00
_cell.angle_gamma   90.00
#
_symmetry.space_group_name_H-M   'P 1'
#
loop_
_entity.id
_entity.type
_entity.pdbx_description
1 polymer ?
#
loop_
_entity_poly.entity_id
_entity_poly.type
_entity_poly.pdbx_seq_one_letter_code
_entity_poly.pdbx_strand_id
1 'polypeptide(L)'
;MTARAGNKASTARAPVKAKAIKTQKISGKAAEAHETANGPSAGFPIVGIGASAGGLAAFEAFFSGMPADTDPGMAFVLVQHLAPDHESILTDLIRRYTRMEVSQVEDGMVVHPNCVYIIPPDRDMAFLNGTLQLLEPSAPRGQRLPINFFFHSLAQDQHERAIYIVLSGTGSDGTLGVRAIKSEGGMVMAQTPDSAEYDGMP
;
A
#
# COMPACT_ATOMS: atom_id res chain seq x y z
N MET A 1 1.22 60.41 -43.26
CA MET A 1 2.16 61.41 -42.70
C MET A 1 2.18 61.17 -41.20
N THR A 2 3.24 60.92 -40.44
CA THR A 2 4.72 60.98 -40.55
C THR A 2 5.19 60.35 -39.22
N ALA A 3 5.87 59.19 -39.20
CA ALA A 3 7.32 59.02 -39.15
C ALA A 3 8.08 59.69 -37.97
N ARG A 4 8.90 58.85 -37.30
CA ARG A 4 10.16 59.11 -36.55
C ARG A 4 10.10 59.75 -35.15
N ALA A 5 11.07 59.59 -34.25
CA ALA A 5 12.16 58.63 -34.00
C ALA A 5 13.01 59.16 -32.82
N GLY A 6 13.56 58.24 -32.00
CA GLY A 6 14.83 58.40 -31.27
C GLY A 6 14.79 59.15 -29.93
N ASN A 7 15.73 58.97 -28.99
CA ASN A 7 16.76 57.98 -28.74
C ASN A 7 17.35 58.25 -27.34
N LYS A 8 17.83 57.20 -26.65
CA LYS A 8 18.89 57.12 -25.63
C LYS A 8 18.86 58.02 -24.36
N ALA A 9 18.95 57.35 -23.21
CA ALA A 9 20.11 57.50 -22.30
C ALA A 9 20.30 56.25 -21.43
N SER A 10 21.54 55.80 -21.36
CA SER A 10 22.06 54.64 -20.65
C SER A 10 22.67 55.08 -19.31
N THR A 11 22.42 54.37 -18.22
CA THR A 11 23.19 54.50 -16.98
C THR A 11 23.79 53.16 -16.57
N ALA A 12 25.12 53.15 -16.54
CA ALA A 12 25.96 52.00 -16.22
C ALA A 12 26.00 51.74 -14.69
N ARG A 13 26.08 50.46 -14.33
CA ARG A 13 26.32 49.95 -12.98
C ARG A 13 27.79 50.18 -12.55
N ALA A 14 27.99 50.62 -11.31
CA ALA A 14 29.29 50.63 -10.64
C ALA A 14 29.56 49.30 -9.90
N PRO A 15 30.84 48.89 -9.73
CA PRO A 15 31.19 47.57 -9.21
C PRO A 15 31.29 47.56 -7.68
N VAL A 16 30.77 46.51 -7.03
CA VAL A 16 30.93 46.29 -5.59
C VAL A 16 32.07 45.30 -5.35
N LYS A 17 33.00 45.70 -4.49
CA LYS A 17 34.25 45.02 -4.14
C LYS A 17 34.00 43.69 -3.41
N ALA A 18 34.66 42.62 -3.88
CA ALA A 18 34.71 41.33 -3.21
C ALA A 18 35.62 41.37 -1.97
N LYS A 19 35.14 40.89 -0.83
CA LYS A 19 35.95 40.61 0.36
C LYS A 19 36.33 39.13 0.38
N ALA A 20 37.63 38.87 0.52
CA ALA A 20 38.20 37.54 0.65
C ALA A 20 37.80 36.90 2.00
N ILE A 21 37.21 35.71 1.95
CA ILE A 21 36.92 34.87 3.12
C ILE A 21 38.03 33.82 3.22
N LYS A 22 38.69 33.77 4.38
CA LYS A 22 39.78 32.84 4.69
C LYS A 22 39.24 31.42 4.90
N THR A 23 39.85 30.47 4.20
CA THR A 23 39.61 29.02 4.33
C THR A 23 40.11 28.52 5.69
N GLN A 24 39.21 28.02 6.53
CA GLN A 24 39.55 27.20 7.70
C GLN A 24 39.21 25.74 7.39
N LYS A 25 40.23 24.87 7.48
CA LYS A 25 40.12 23.41 7.44
C LYS A 25 39.36 22.95 8.68
N ILE A 26 38.16 22.38 8.49
CA ILE A 26 37.48 21.61 9.52
C ILE A 26 37.71 20.14 9.19
N SER A 27 38.64 19.51 9.90
CA SER A 27 38.83 18.07 9.92
C SER A 27 37.73 17.43 10.75
N GLY A 28 36.72 16.86 10.10
CA GLY A 28 35.66 16.07 10.71
C GLY A 28 35.51 14.77 9.94
N LYS A 29 35.79 13.66 10.63
CA LYS A 29 35.63 12.27 10.20
C LYS A 29 34.27 12.08 9.50
N ALA A 30 34.25 11.85 8.19
CA ALA A 30 33.08 11.34 7.51
C ALA A 30 32.91 9.89 7.95
N ALA A 31 31.93 9.65 8.83
CA ALA A 31 31.48 8.32 9.17
C ALA A 31 30.97 7.64 7.90
N GLU A 32 31.43 6.42 7.70
CA GLU A 32 31.22 5.58 6.54
C GLU A 32 29.72 5.39 6.27
N ALA A 33 29.39 5.43 4.99
CA ALA A 33 28.07 5.18 4.47
C ALA A 33 27.55 3.82 4.96
N HIS A 34 26.31 3.79 5.45
CA HIS A 34 25.59 2.56 5.69
C HIS A 34 25.52 1.79 4.38
N GLU A 35 26.33 0.74 4.30
CA GLU A 35 26.36 -0.24 3.24
C GLU A 35 24.97 -0.89 3.18
N THR A 36 24.29 -0.69 2.06
CA THR A 36 23.03 -1.34 1.72
C THR A 36 23.19 -2.84 1.85
N ALA A 37 22.57 -3.43 2.88
CA ALA A 37 22.41 -4.88 3.00
C ALA A 37 21.41 -5.36 1.94
N ASN A 38 21.87 -5.39 0.69
CA ASN A 38 21.12 -5.87 -0.46
C ASN A 38 21.61 -7.29 -0.79
N GLY A 39 21.15 -8.24 0.02
CA GLY A 39 20.97 -9.62 -0.40
C GLY A 39 19.49 -9.96 -0.16
N PRO A 40 18.83 -10.76 -1.01
CA PRO A 40 17.46 -11.14 -0.74
C PRO A 40 17.45 -11.95 0.57
N SER A 41 17.03 -11.31 1.66
CA SER A 41 16.31 -12.03 2.70
C SER A 41 15.24 -12.83 1.96
N ALA A 42 15.22 -14.14 2.10
CA ALA A 42 14.23 -14.98 1.42
C ALA A 42 12.84 -14.52 1.86
N GLY A 43 12.22 -13.62 1.09
CA GLY A 43 10.92 -13.06 1.37
C GLY A 43 9.84 -14.12 1.22
N PHE A 44 8.75 -13.99 1.96
CA PHE A 44 7.58 -14.84 1.84
C PHE A 44 6.47 -14.12 1.03
N PRO A 45 5.54 -14.85 0.41
CA PRO A 45 4.41 -14.24 -0.28
C PRO A 45 3.49 -13.46 0.65
N ILE A 46 3.00 -12.33 0.16
CA ILE A 46 1.96 -11.53 0.81
C ILE A 46 0.67 -11.68 0.01
N VAL A 47 -0.34 -12.25 0.65
CA VAL A 47 -1.67 -12.45 0.08
C VAL A 47 -2.58 -11.32 0.56
N GLY A 48 -2.76 -10.31 -0.28
CA GLY A 48 -3.82 -9.34 -0.07
C GLY A 48 -5.17 -9.92 -0.50
N ILE A 49 -6.21 -9.73 0.30
CA ILE A 49 -7.58 -10.14 -0.02
C ILE A 49 -8.50 -8.92 0.05
N GLY A 50 -9.08 -8.55 -1.09
CA GLY A 50 -10.01 -7.43 -1.21
C GLY A 50 -11.46 -7.90 -1.22
N ALA A 51 -12.32 -7.29 -0.41
CA ALA A 51 -13.75 -7.61 -0.37
C ALA A 51 -14.61 -6.40 0.03
N SER A 52 -15.91 -6.46 -0.27
CA SER A 52 -16.89 -5.43 0.10
C SER A 52 -18.18 -6.09 0.60
N ALA A 53 -19.34 -5.86 -0.05
CA ALA A 53 -20.59 -6.54 0.28
C ALA A 53 -20.44 -8.08 0.16
N GLY A 54 -20.90 -8.82 1.18
CA GLY A 54 -20.72 -10.27 1.28
C GLY A 54 -19.30 -10.73 1.66
N GLY A 55 -18.38 -9.79 1.92
CA GLY A 55 -16.97 -10.10 2.19
C GLY A 55 -16.73 -10.98 3.42
N LEU A 56 -17.51 -10.81 4.50
CA LEU A 56 -17.37 -11.63 5.70
C LEU A 56 -17.58 -13.13 5.43
N ALA A 57 -18.67 -13.48 4.73
CA ALA A 57 -18.95 -14.87 4.38
C ALA A 57 -17.88 -15.44 3.43
N ALA A 58 -17.37 -14.61 2.51
CA ALA A 58 -16.28 -15.00 1.62
C ALA A 58 -14.97 -15.24 2.38
N PHE A 59 -14.62 -14.39 3.37
CA PHE A 59 -13.46 -14.61 4.22
C PHE A 59 -13.61 -15.86 5.09
N GLU A 60 -14.78 -16.08 5.70
CA GLU A 60 -15.08 -17.29 6.47
C GLU A 60 -14.87 -18.54 5.63
N ALA A 61 -15.43 -18.58 4.42
CA ALA A 61 -15.27 -19.69 3.49
C ALA A 61 -13.80 -19.90 3.09
N PHE A 62 -13.07 -18.81 2.82
CA PHE A 62 -11.66 -18.85 2.46
C PHE A 62 -10.81 -19.47 3.58
N PHE A 63 -10.88 -18.93 4.81
CA PHE A 63 -10.06 -19.39 5.92
C PHE A 63 -10.47 -20.78 6.41
N SER A 64 -11.77 -21.12 6.39
CA SER A 64 -12.25 -22.47 6.71
C SER A 64 -11.79 -23.52 5.71
N GLY A 65 -11.53 -23.11 4.46
CA GLY A 65 -11.01 -23.98 3.40
C GLY A 65 -9.49 -24.16 3.41
N MET A 66 -8.75 -23.40 4.24
CA MET A 66 -7.30 -23.54 4.34
C MET A 66 -6.89 -24.83 5.08
N PRO A 67 -5.74 -25.44 4.72
CA PRO A 67 -5.19 -26.56 5.47
C PRO A 67 -4.99 -26.20 6.95
N ALA A 68 -5.55 -27.02 7.85
CA ALA A 68 -5.50 -26.75 9.29
C ALA A 68 -4.23 -27.27 9.98
N ASP A 69 -3.52 -28.20 9.35
CA ASP A 69 -2.40 -28.96 9.90
C ASP A 69 -1.02 -28.48 9.46
N THR A 70 -0.96 -27.46 8.58
CA THR A 70 0.30 -26.92 8.05
C THR A 70 0.28 -25.40 8.00
N ASP A 71 1.39 -24.79 8.41
CA ASP A 71 1.61 -23.36 8.23
C ASP A 71 1.75 -23.00 6.74
N PRO A 72 1.03 -21.97 6.25
CA PRO A 72 1.06 -21.60 4.84
C PRO A 72 2.38 -20.99 4.37
N GLY A 73 3.21 -20.48 5.30
CA GLY A 73 4.45 -19.78 4.97
C GLY A 73 4.21 -18.45 4.25
N MET A 74 3.05 -17.85 4.45
CA MET A 74 2.58 -16.62 3.80
C MET A 74 1.86 -15.74 4.82
N ALA A 75 1.77 -14.43 4.58
CA ALA A 75 0.93 -13.53 5.35
C ALA A 75 -0.32 -13.13 4.58
N PHE A 76 -1.40 -12.86 5.30
CA PHE A 76 -2.68 -12.46 4.71
C PHE A 76 -3.04 -11.04 5.16
N VAL A 77 -3.43 -10.17 4.22
CA VAL A 77 -3.84 -8.80 4.51
C VAL A 77 -5.25 -8.57 3.95
N LEU A 78 -6.23 -8.42 4.83
CA LEU A 78 -7.63 -8.23 4.46
C LEU A 78 -7.91 -6.74 4.32
N VAL A 79 -8.30 -6.34 3.11
CA VAL A 79 -8.76 -4.99 2.79
C VAL A 79 -10.26 -5.04 2.52
N GLN A 80 -11.03 -4.84 3.58
CA GLN A 80 -12.49 -4.85 3.56
C GLN A 80 -13.01 -3.41 3.54
N HIS A 81 -14.04 -3.13 2.73
CA HIS A 81 -14.84 -1.92 2.93
C HIS A 81 -15.61 -2.02 4.24
N LEU A 82 -15.16 -1.28 5.27
CA LEU A 82 -15.75 -1.27 6.60
C LEU A 82 -16.59 0.00 6.82
N ALA A 83 -17.69 -0.13 7.57
CA ALA A 83 -18.44 1.02 8.04
C ALA A 83 -17.57 1.82 9.04
N PRO A 84 -17.43 3.14 8.88
CA PRO A 84 -16.47 3.94 9.63
C PRO A 84 -16.89 4.21 11.09
N ASP A 85 -18.19 4.09 11.39
CA ASP A 85 -18.76 4.56 12.65
C ASP A 85 -18.92 3.42 13.69
N HIS A 86 -18.34 2.24 13.42
CA HIS A 86 -18.37 1.08 14.31
C HIS A 86 -16.98 0.46 14.44
N GLU A 87 -16.63 0.05 15.66
CA GLU A 87 -15.49 -0.84 15.85
C GLU A 87 -15.69 -2.11 15.02
N SER A 88 -14.70 -2.43 14.21
CA SER A 88 -14.75 -3.62 13.37
C SER A 88 -14.56 -4.87 14.24
N ILE A 89 -15.62 -5.63 14.42
CA ILE A 89 -15.56 -6.98 15.01
C ILE A 89 -15.00 -8.04 14.05
N LEU A 90 -14.54 -7.63 12.85
CA LEU A 90 -14.03 -8.53 11.82
C LEU A 90 -12.85 -9.35 12.33
N THR A 91 -11.95 -8.75 13.11
CA THR A 91 -10.83 -9.45 13.74
C THR A 91 -11.29 -10.63 14.57
N ASP A 92 -12.27 -10.43 15.46
CA ASP A 92 -12.82 -11.49 16.32
C ASP A 92 -13.68 -12.51 15.56
N LEU A 93 -14.25 -12.12 14.41
CA LEU A 93 -14.93 -13.05 13.52
C LEU A 93 -13.91 -13.98 12.84
N ILE A 94 -12.88 -13.44 12.21
CA ILE A 94 -11.88 -14.21 11.47
C ILE A 94 -11.07 -15.15 12.38
N ARG A 95 -10.78 -14.74 13.62
CA ARG A 95 -10.11 -15.59 14.62
C ARG A 95 -10.78 -16.94 14.86
N ARG A 96 -12.07 -17.08 14.56
CA ARG A 96 -12.81 -18.35 14.73
C ARG A 96 -12.52 -19.36 13.62
N TYR A 97 -12.01 -18.91 12.48
CA TYR A 97 -11.87 -19.70 11.26
C TYR A 97 -10.41 -19.97 10.88
N THR A 98 -9.45 -19.48 11.67
CA THR A 98 -8.02 -19.73 11.44
C THR A 98 -7.27 -19.90 12.75
N ARG A 99 -6.17 -20.66 12.72
CA ARG A 99 -5.22 -20.79 13.83
C ARG A 99 -4.12 -19.72 13.79
N MET A 100 -4.00 -19.01 12.66
CA MET A 100 -3.06 -17.91 12.50
C MET A 100 -3.37 -16.78 13.47
N GLU A 101 -2.34 -16.04 13.90
CA GLU A 101 -2.56 -14.81 14.64
C GLU A 101 -3.33 -13.82 13.77
N VAL A 102 -4.43 -13.26 14.29
CA VAL A 102 -5.24 -12.26 13.60
C VAL A 102 -5.20 -10.97 14.39
N SER A 103 -4.77 -9.89 13.72
CA SER A 103 -4.57 -8.58 14.32
C SER A 103 -5.13 -7.48 13.42
N GLN A 104 -5.75 -6.48 14.03
CA GLN A 104 -6.03 -5.23 13.33
C GLN A 104 -4.71 -4.50 13.12
N VAL A 105 -4.55 -3.87 11.95
CA VAL A 105 -3.31 -3.17 11.60
C VAL A 105 -3.13 -1.92 12.45
N GLU A 106 -1.92 -1.77 12.99
CA GLU A 106 -1.40 -0.53 13.54
C GLU A 106 -0.40 0.09 12.56
N ASP A 107 -0.19 1.40 12.64
CA ASP A 107 0.72 2.10 11.74
C ASP A 107 2.17 1.63 11.92
N GLY A 108 2.85 1.33 10.81
CA GLY A 108 4.22 0.82 10.80
C GLY A 108 4.37 -0.64 11.20
N MET A 109 3.27 -1.40 11.30
CA MET A 109 3.31 -2.80 11.74
C MET A 109 4.13 -3.67 10.77
N VAL A 110 5.10 -4.40 11.32
CA VAL A 110 5.91 -5.36 10.56
C VAL A 110 5.09 -6.60 10.24
N VAL A 111 5.16 -7.05 9.00
CA VAL A 111 4.43 -8.23 8.55
C VAL A 111 5.27 -9.49 8.77
N HIS A 112 4.65 -10.49 9.37
CA HIS A 112 5.22 -11.80 9.66
C HIS A 112 4.43 -12.90 8.93
N PRO A 113 5.08 -14.01 8.52
CA PRO A 113 4.38 -15.13 7.90
C PRO A 113 3.44 -15.79 8.93
N ASN A 114 2.42 -16.46 8.42
CA ASN A 114 1.41 -17.18 9.21
C ASN A 114 0.57 -16.25 10.12
N CYS A 115 0.42 -15.00 9.69
CA CYS A 115 -0.40 -13.98 10.35
C CYS A 115 -1.44 -13.43 9.37
N VAL A 116 -2.54 -12.94 9.95
CA VAL A 116 -3.66 -12.30 9.27
C VAL A 116 -3.82 -10.88 9.80
N TYR A 117 -3.77 -9.91 8.89
CA TYR A 117 -3.83 -8.49 9.19
C TYR A 117 -5.10 -7.88 8.61
N ILE A 118 -5.82 -7.09 9.38
CA ILE A 118 -7.09 -6.49 8.95
C ILE A 118 -6.98 -4.97 9.00
N ILE A 119 -7.28 -4.31 7.87
CA ILE A 119 -7.30 -2.86 7.79
C ILE A 119 -8.29 -2.28 8.83
N PRO A 120 -7.92 -1.22 9.60
CA PRO A 120 -8.87 -0.53 10.45
C PRO A 120 -9.89 0.29 9.63
N PRO A 121 -11.06 0.62 10.20
CA PRO A 121 -12.00 1.52 9.57
C PRO A 121 -11.40 2.93 9.36
N ASP A 122 -11.91 3.65 8.36
CA ASP A 122 -11.57 5.05 8.09
C ASP A 122 -10.07 5.34 7.84
N ARG A 123 -9.35 4.38 7.25
CA ARG A 123 -7.95 4.53 6.83
C ARG A 123 -7.73 4.01 5.41
N ASP A 124 -6.77 4.62 4.72
CA ASP A 124 -6.10 3.98 3.59
C ASP A 124 -4.88 3.22 4.14
N MET A 125 -4.43 2.17 3.45
CA MET A 125 -3.31 1.35 3.90
C MET A 125 -2.37 1.04 2.74
N ALA A 126 -1.07 1.27 2.94
CA ALA A 126 -0.02 0.93 1.99
C ALA A 126 0.89 -0.16 2.55
N PHE A 127 1.57 -0.89 1.66
CA PHE A 127 2.64 -1.80 2.01
C PHE A 127 3.98 -1.20 1.57
N LEU A 128 4.94 -1.09 2.49
CA LEU A 128 6.25 -0.51 2.22
C LEU A 128 7.33 -1.19 3.05
N ASN A 129 8.38 -1.69 2.40
CA ASN A 129 9.54 -2.31 3.03
C ASN A 129 9.17 -3.40 4.06
N GLY A 130 8.18 -4.24 3.75
CA GLY A 130 7.71 -5.29 4.67
C GLY A 130 6.81 -4.82 5.82
N THR A 131 6.32 -3.58 5.78
CA THR A 131 5.46 -3.00 6.82
C THR A 131 4.14 -2.46 6.26
N LEU A 132 3.11 -2.45 7.11
CA LEU A 132 1.81 -1.86 6.80
C LEU A 132 1.75 -0.43 7.34
N GLN A 133 1.50 0.52 6.44
CA GLN A 133 1.47 1.96 6.73
C GLN A 133 0.02 2.44 6.64
N LEU A 134 -0.47 3.09 7.69
CA LEU A 134 -1.83 3.64 7.73
C LEU A 134 -1.79 5.12 7.37
N LEU A 135 -2.68 5.51 6.47
CA LEU A 135 -2.78 6.89 5.99
C LEU A 135 -4.18 7.44 6.23
N GLU A 136 -4.24 8.76 6.36
CA GLU A 136 -5.51 9.46 6.23
C GLU A 136 -6.10 9.20 4.84
N PRO A 137 -7.42 8.94 4.74
CA PRO A 137 -8.04 8.64 3.46
C PRO A 137 -7.82 9.73 2.42
N SER A 138 -7.31 9.34 1.26
CA SER A 138 -6.94 10.22 0.15
C SER A 138 -8.13 10.86 -0.57
N ALA A 139 -9.34 10.36 -0.35
CA ALA A 139 -10.58 10.84 -0.98
C ALA A 139 -11.77 10.92 0.00
N PRO A 140 -12.78 11.75 -0.31
CA PRO A 140 -14.04 11.76 0.44
C PRO A 140 -14.74 10.40 0.44
N ARG A 141 -15.58 10.17 1.45
CA ARG A 141 -16.41 8.95 1.56
C ARG A 141 -17.20 8.72 0.25
N GLY A 142 -17.33 7.46 -0.17
CA GLY A 142 -17.99 7.06 -1.41
C GLY A 142 -17.12 7.17 -2.68
N GLN A 143 -15.98 7.85 -2.61
CA GLN A 143 -14.98 7.90 -3.71
C GLN A 143 -13.67 7.19 -3.34
N ARG A 144 -13.57 6.68 -2.11
CA ARG A 144 -12.39 5.95 -1.63
C ARG A 144 -12.26 4.63 -2.36
N LEU A 145 -11.02 4.29 -2.70
CA LEU A 145 -10.64 3.05 -3.36
C LEU A 145 -9.51 2.34 -2.59
N PRO A 146 -9.73 2.01 -1.29
CA PRO A 146 -8.67 1.49 -0.42
C PRO A 146 -8.09 0.16 -0.92
N ILE A 147 -8.89 -0.65 -1.63
CA ILE A 147 -8.42 -1.91 -2.19
C ILE A 147 -7.40 -1.61 -3.30
N ASN A 148 -7.77 -0.80 -4.29
CA ASN A 148 -6.84 -0.38 -5.35
C ASN A 148 -5.57 0.28 -4.77
N PHE A 149 -5.73 1.15 -3.76
CA PHE A 149 -4.62 1.85 -3.12
C PHE A 149 -3.62 0.87 -2.50
N PHE A 150 -4.09 -0.08 -1.70
CA PHE A 150 -3.24 -1.10 -1.07
C PHE A 150 -2.50 -1.94 -2.12
N PHE A 151 -3.22 -2.50 -3.11
CA PHE A 151 -2.62 -3.39 -4.10
C PHE A 151 -1.61 -2.70 -5.02
N HIS A 152 -1.72 -1.39 -5.23
CA HIS A 152 -0.69 -0.66 -5.97
C HIS A 152 0.66 -0.69 -5.24
N SER A 153 0.66 -0.35 -3.94
CA SER A 153 1.88 -0.38 -3.13
C SER A 153 2.40 -1.80 -2.89
N LEU A 154 1.51 -2.77 -2.68
CA LEU A 154 1.90 -4.18 -2.51
C LEU A 154 2.61 -4.73 -3.74
N ALA A 155 2.08 -4.44 -4.95
CA ALA A 155 2.69 -4.87 -6.20
C ALA A 155 4.11 -4.31 -6.35
N GLN A 156 4.31 -3.02 -6.06
CA GLN A 156 5.60 -2.35 -6.18
C GLN A 156 6.64 -2.88 -5.19
N ASP A 157 6.22 -3.24 -3.98
CA ASP A 157 7.14 -3.69 -2.92
C ASP A 157 7.48 -5.19 -3.04
N GLN A 158 6.49 -6.02 -3.36
CA GLN A 158 6.63 -7.47 -3.32
C GLN A 158 6.80 -8.15 -4.70
N HIS A 159 6.56 -7.42 -5.79
CA HIS A 159 6.70 -7.93 -7.16
C HIS A 159 6.02 -9.31 -7.35
N GLU A 160 6.76 -10.33 -7.78
CA GLU A 160 6.24 -11.68 -8.02
C GLU A 160 5.69 -12.39 -6.76
N ARG A 161 6.03 -11.90 -5.57
CA ARG A 161 5.51 -12.41 -4.28
C ARG A 161 4.20 -11.75 -3.86
N ALA A 162 3.73 -10.76 -4.60
CA ALA A 162 2.44 -10.13 -4.37
C ALA A 162 1.31 -11.02 -4.93
N ILE A 163 0.39 -11.43 -4.06
CA ILE A 163 -0.80 -12.19 -4.43
C ILE A 163 -2.03 -11.35 -4.10
N TYR A 164 -2.93 -11.18 -5.07
CA TYR A 164 -4.21 -10.55 -4.87
C TYR A 164 -5.35 -11.55 -5.06
N ILE A 165 -6.21 -11.67 -4.05
CA ILE A 165 -7.48 -12.37 -4.14
C ILE A 165 -8.62 -11.34 -4.08
N VAL A 166 -9.41 -11.25 -5.14
CA VAL A 166 -10.65 -10.46 -5.15
C VAL A 166 -11.83 -11.35 -4.79
N LEU A 167 -12.56 -10.96 -3.75
CA LEU A 167 -13.75 -11.66 -3.26
C LEU A 167 -15.00 -10.78 -3.44
N SER A 168 -16.14 -11.36 -3.06
CA SER A 168 -17.48 -10.77 -3.12
C SER A 168 -17.49 -9.29 -2.75
N GLY A 169 -18.16 -8.51 -3.57
CA GLY A 169 -18.30 -7.08 -3.38
C GLY A 169 -19.02 -6.39 -4.53
N THR A 170 -19.42 -5.14 -4.29
CA THR A 170 -20.06 -4.29 -5.30
C THR A 170 -19.07 -3.26 -5.83
N GLY A 171 -19.26 -2.83 -7.08
CA GLY A 171 -18.43 -1.79 -7.68
C GLY A 171 -17.12 -2.34 -8.24
N SER A 172 -16.15 -1.46 -8.48
CA SER A 172 -14.92 -1.78 -9.23
C SER A 172 -13.63 -1.55 -8.44
N ASP A 173 -13.73 -1.30 -7.13
CA ASP A 173 -12.56 -1.16 -6.26
C ASP A 173 -11.79 -2.49 -6.20
N GLY A 174 -10.54 -2.50 -6.66
CA GLY A 174 -9.75 -3.70 -6.90
C GLY A 174 -9.32 -3.89 -8.36
N THR A 175 -10.05 -3.34 -9.34
CA THR A 175 -9.75 -3.53 -10.77
C THR A 175 -8.38 -2.98 -11.18
N LEU A 176 -8.00 -1.81 -10.64
CA LEU A 176 -6.66 -1.24 -10.89
C LEU A 176 -5.58 -1.99 -10.11
N GLY A 177 -5.93 -2.55 -8.95
CA GLY A 177 -5.09 -3.47 -8.18
C GLY A 177 -4.71 -4.73 -8.98
N VAL A 178 -5.65 -5.34 -9.71
CA VAL A 178 -5.37 -6.46 -10.62
C VAL A 178 -4.28 -6.09 -11.63
N ARG A 179 -4.44 -4.94 -12.28
CA ARG A 179 -3.44 -4.44 -13.25
C ARG A 179 -2.08 -4.22 -12.60
N ALA A 180 -2.04 -3.60 -11.42
CA ALA A 180 -0.78 -3.35 -10.72
C ALA A 180 -0.05 -4.66 -10.40
N ILE A 181 -0.74 -5.61 -9.76
CA ILE A 181 -0.16 -6.90 -9.37
C ILE A 181 0.34 -7.68 -10.59
N LYS A 182 -0.45 -7.75 -11.68
CA LYS A 182 -0.02 -8.46 -12.90
C LYS A 182 1.14 -7.76 -13.61
N SER A 183 1.23 -6.43 -13.53
CA SER A 183 2.32 -5.67 -14.18
C SER A 183 3.67 -5.90 -13.49
N GLU A 184 3.65 -6.22 -12.20
CA GLU A 184 4.84 -6.53 -11.39
C GLU A 184 5.13 -8.04 -11.28
N GLY A 185 4.45 -8.88 -12.08
CA GLY A 185 4.68 -10.33 -12.12
C GLY A 185 3.97 -11.15 -11.05
N GLY A 186 3.14 -10.52 -10.22
CA GLY A 186 2.38 -11.18 -9.17
C GLY A 186 1.20 -12.03 -9.66
N MET A 187 0.53 -12.68 -8.70
CA MET A 187 -0.61 -13.56 -8.95
C MET A 187 -1.93 -12.88 -8.58
N VAL A 188 -2.96 -13.10 -9.40
CA VAL A 188 -4.32 -12.66 -9.11
C VAL A 188 -5.27 -13.85 -9.18
N MET A 189 -6.17 -13.95 -8.21
CA MET A 189 -7.27 -14.91 -8.15
C MET A 189 -8.57 -14.14 -7.92
N ALA A 190 -9.66 -14.57 -8.54
CA ALA A 190 -10.98 -13.98 -8.37
C ALA A 190 -11.96 -15.06 -7.92
N GLN A 191 -12.84 -14.70 -6.99
CA GLN A 191 -13.98 -15.53 -6.63
C GLN A 191 -14.86 -15.74 -7.87
N THR A 192 -15.34 -16.96 -8.09
CA THR A 192 -16.27 -17.24 -9.19
C THR A 192 -17.60 -16.52 -8.94
N PRO A 193 -18.26 -15.94 -9.96
CA PRO A 193 -19.54 -15.24 -9.79
C PRO A 193 -20.59 -16.08 -9.05
N ASP A 194 -20.70 -17.38 -9.38
CA ASP A 194 -21.68 -18.29 -8.76
C ASP A 194 -21.48 -18.52 -7.25
N SER A 195 -20.29 -18.22 -6.72
CA SER A 195 -20.00 -18.36 -5.27
C SER A 195 -19.95 -17.02 -4.55
N ALA A 196 -20.00 -15.90 -5.28
CA ALA A 196 -20.01 -14.55 -4.71
C ALA A 196 -21.44 -14.15 -4.35
N GLU A 197 -21.64 -13.57 -3.17
CA GLU A 197 -22.94 -12.97 -2.82
C GLU A 197 -23.20 -11.72 -3.67
N TYR A 198 -22.12 -10.99 -4.00
CA TYR A 198 -22.10 -9.86 -4.92
C TYR A 198 -20.95 -10.04 -5.91
N ASP A 199 -21.29 -10.15 -7.20
CA ASP A 199 -20.38 -10.47 -8.31
C ASP A 199 -19.82 -9.23 -9.02
N GLY A 200 -19.93 -8.04 -8.41
CA GLY A 200 -19.50 -6.80 -9.06
C GLY A 200 -17.99 -6.60 -9.05
N MET A 201 -17.33 -6.94 -7.94
CA MET A 201 -15.88 -6.78 -7.76
C MET A 201 -15.04 -7.90 -8.40
N PRO A 202 -15.32 -9.20 -8.18
CA PRO A 202 -14.60 -10.30 -8.84
C PRO A 202 -14.75 -10.31 -10.36
#